data_AF-A0A511FIX9-F1
#
_entry.id   AF-A0A511FIX9-F1
#
_cell.length_a   1.000
_cell.length_b   1.000
_cell.length_c   1.000
_cell.angle_alpha   90.00
_cell.angle_beta   90.00
_cell.angle_gamma   90.00
#
_symmetry.space_group_name_H-M   'P 1'
#
loop_
_entity.id
_entity.type
_entity.pdbx_description
1 polymer ?
#
loop_
_entity_poly.entity_id
_entity_poly.type
_entity_poly.pdbx_seq_one_letter_code
_entity_poly.pdbx_strand_id
1 'polypeptide(L)'
;MRRARTATGPIFAAAARQWQMMHREFSATLTAHVDAAEVACRGRLLNAAARRAGVEPSQLFSANRATATQHASAELLEFWAHHPRPTLAEFEEAWFEGQYGAA
;
A
#
# COMPACT_ATOMS: atom_id res chain seq x y z
N MET A 1 44.77 -3.78 -10.03
CA MET A 1 43.55 -3.97 -9.19
C MET A 1 42.39 -3.19 -9.78
N ARG A 2 41.39 -3.85 -10.36
CA ARG A 2 40.17 -3.20 -10.87
C ARG A 2 39.22 -2.99 -9.70
N ARG A 3 38.94 -1.75 -9.31
CA ARG A 3 37.80 -1.47 -8.42
C ARG A 3 36.53 -1.75 -9.22
N ALA A 4 35.76 -2.75 -8.82
CA ALA A 4 34.38 -2.89 -9.27
C ALA A 4 33.62 -1.65 -8.78
N ARG A 5 33.32 -0.72 -9.68
CA ARG A 5 32.56 0.49 -9.36
C ARG A 5 31.07 0.15 -9.41
N THR A 6 30.59 -0.58 -8.42
CA THR A 6 29.14 -0.67 -8.13
C THR A 6 28.80 0.49 -7.21
N ALA A 7 28.86 1.71 -7.73
CA ALA A 7 28.51 2.89 -6.97
C ALA A 7 27.48 3.66 -7.80
N THR A 8 26.21 3.34 -7.56
CA THR A 8 25.10 4.26 -7.82
C THR A 8 25.53 5.64 -7.33
N GLY A 9 25.62 6.62 -8.24
CA GLY A 9 26.14 7.95 -7.93
C GLY A 9 25.42 8.60 -6.74
N PRO A 10 26.03 9.59 -6.06
CA PRO A 10 25.49 10.14 -4.80
C PRO A 10 24.04 10.65 -4.93
N ILE A 11 23.68 11.20 -6.08
CA ILE A 11 22.32 11.65 -6.40
C ILE A 11 21.33 10.47 -6.37
N PHE A 12 21.61 9.40 -7.13
CA PHE A 12 20.76 8.22 -7.17
C PHE A 12 20.72 7.48 -5.82
N ALA A 13 21.82 7.48 -5.06
CA ALA A 13 21.86 6.90 -3.73
C ALA A 13 20.97 7.67 -2.74
N ALA A 14 20.91 9.01 -2.86
CA ALA A 14 19.99 9.83 -2.08
C ALA A 14 18.52 9.56 -2.46
N ALA A 15 18.21 9.54 -3.76
CA ALA A 15 16.86 9.22 -4.26
C ALA A 15 16.40 7.84 -3.78
N ALA A 16 17.27 6.83 -3.83
CA ALA A 16 16.96 5.49 -3.33
C ALA A 16 16.65 5.49 -1.82
N ARG A 17 17.38 6.25 -1.00
CA ARG A 17 17.06 6.39 0.43
C ARG A 17 15.71 7.06 0.65
N GLN A 18 15.42 8.13 -0.09
CA GLN A 18 14.14 8.83 -0.01
C GLN A 18 12.97 7.91 -0.37
N TRP A 19 13.10 7.15 -1.45
CA TRP A 19 12.11 6.15 -1.83
C TRP A 19 11.91 5.08 -0.75
N GLN A 20 12.99 4.57 -0.15
CA GLN A 20 12.91 3.58 0.94
C GLN A 20 12.20 4.13 2.18
N MET A 21 12.40 5.41 2.52
CA MET A 21 11.69 6.05 3.63
C MET A 21 10.19 6.15 3.35
N MET A 22 9.83 6.74 2.20
CA MET A 22 8.43 6.84 1.77
C MET A 22 7.76 5.46 1.72
N HIS A 23 8.44 4.44 1.16
CA HIS A 23 7.86 3.10 1.03
C HIS A 23 7.64 2.40 2.39
N ARG A 24 8.48 2.67 3.39
CA ARG A 24 8.25 2.18 4.76
C ARG A 24 7.01 2.81 5.38
N GLU A 25 6.82 4.11 5.21
CA GLU A 25 5.64 4.82 5.68
C GLU A 25 4.37 4.37 4.96
N PHE A 26 4.46 4.13 3.64
CA PHE A 26 3.36 3.56 2.87
C PHE A 26 2.98 2.17 3.38
N SER A 27 3.97 1.30 3.65
CA SER A 27 3.73 -0.01 4.21
C SER A 27 3.04 0.07 5.58
N ALA A 28 3.48 0.98 6.45
CA ALA A 28 2.86 1.18 7.76
C ALA A 28 1.41 1.68 7.64
N THR A 29 1.16 2.59 6.69
CA THR A 29 -0.19 3.09 6.36
C THR A 29 -1.10 1.96 5.87
N LEU A 30 -0.61 1.10 4.98
CA LEU A 30 -1.36 -0.07 4.52
C LEU A 30 -1.67 -1.04 5.65
N THR A 31 -0.70 -1.35 6.52
CA THR A 31 -0.92 -2.21 7.68
C THR A 31 -2.03 -1.66 8.58
N ALA A 32 -1.95 -0.37 8.96
CA ALA A 32 -2.98 0.25 9.78
C ALA A 32 -4.37 0.25 9.10
N HIS A 33 -4.40 0.41 7.78
CA HIS A 33 -5.64 0.38 7.00
C HIS A 33 -6.24 -1.04 6.92
N VAL A 34 -5.40 -2.07 6.81
CA VAL A 34 -5.82 -3.48 6.88
C VAL A 34 -6.44 -3.77 8.24
N ASP A 35 -5.77 -3.41 9.34
CA ASP A 35 -6.25 -3.65 10.70
C ASP A 35 -7.62 -2.97 10.95
N ALA A 36 -7.77 -1.72 10.51
CA ALA A 36 -9.03 -0.99 10.62
C ALA A 36 -10.15 -1.67 9.82
N ALA A 37 -9.84 -2.14 8.60
CA ALA A 37 -10.79 -2.84 7.75
C ALA A 37 -11.17 -4.21 8.34
N GLU A 38 -10.23 -4.96 8.93
CA GLU A 38 -10.50 -6.24 9.57
C GLU A 38 -11.50 -6.09 10.73
N VAL A 39 -11.33 -5.06 11.55
CA VAL A 39 -12.25 -4.74 12.64
C VAL A 39 -13.63 -4.33 12.09
N ALA A 40 -13.66 -3.39 11.13
CA ALA A 40 -14.91 -2.87 10.57
C ALA A 40 -15.73 -3.94 9.84
N CYS A 41 -15.06 -4.80 9.06
CA CYS A 41 -15.67 -5.85 8.25
C CYS A 41 -15.77 -7.19 9.00
N ARG A 42 -15.45 -7.24 10.30
CA ARG A 42 -15.48 -8.48 11.11
C ARG A 42 -14.73 -9.64 10.44
N GLY A 43 -13.57 -9.35 9.83
CA GLY A 43 -12.73 -10.29 9.08
C GLY A 43 -13.25 -10.69 7.70
N ARG A 44 -14.38 -10.16 7.21
CA ARG A 44 -14.97 -10.50 5.90
C ARG A 44 -14.50 -9.54 4.81
N LEU A 45 -13.22 -9.58 4.47
CA LEU A 45 -12.63 -8.69 3.47
C LEU A 45 -12.86 -9.14 2.02
N LEU A 46 -13.07 -10.44 1.80
CA LEU A 46 -13.13 -11.04 0.46
C LEU A 46 -14.53 -11.50 0.08
N ASN A 47 -14.87 -11.35 -1.20
CA ASN A 47 -16.07 -11.98 -1.75
C ASN A 47 -15.90 -13.51 -1.90
N ALA A 48 -17.01 -14.20 -2.23
CA ALA A 48 -17.01 -15.66 -2.33
C ALA A 48 -16.12 -16.22 -3.46
N ALA A 49 -15.92 -15.47 -4.55
CA ALA A 49 -15.05 -15.90 -5.64
C ALA A 49 -13.57 -15.79 -5.25
N ALA A 50 -13.17 -14.66 -4.65
CA ALA A 50 -11.81 -14.42 -4.17
C ALA A 50 -11.39 -15.43 -3.09
N ARG A 51 -12.29 -15.74 -2.14
CA ARG A 51 -12.04 -16.76 -1.11
C ARG A 51 -11.79 -18.15 -1.71
N ARG A 52 -12.57 -18.54 -2.73
CA ARG A 52 -12.39 -19.83 -3.43
C ARG A 52 -11.10 -19.87 -4.25
N ALA A 53 -10.64 -18.72 -4.73
CA ALA A 53 -9.41 -18.58 -5.48
C ALA A 53 -8.15 -18.50 -4.59
N GLY A 54 -8.28 -18.48 -3.27
CA GLY A 54 -7.15 -18.36 -2.35
C GLY A 54 -6.44 -17.01 -2.43
N VAL A 55 -7.18 -15.94 -2.75
CA VAL A 55 -6.64 -14.58 -2.70
C VAL A 55 -6.36 -14.22 -1.24
N GLU A 56 -5.20 -13.63 -0.96
CA GLU A 56 -4.88 -13.12 0.37
C GLU A 56 -5.51 -11.74 0.57
N PRO A 57 -6.26 -11.49 1.67
CA PRO A 57 -6.96 -10.22 1.88
C PRO A 57 -6.05 -8.98 1.82
N SER A 58 -4.84 -9.08 2.37
CA SER A 58 -3.85 -8.00 2.41
C SER A 58 -3.42 -7.55 1.00
N GLN A 59 -3.47 -8.44 0.00
CA GLN A 59 -3.12 -8.09 -1.38
C GLN A 59 -4.09 -7.08 -1.99
N LEU A 60 -5.34 -6.99 -1.50
CA LEU A 60 -6.29 -6.00 -2.00
C LEU A 60 -5.88 -4.56 -1.67
N PHE A 61 -5.06 -4.38 -0.64
CA PHE A 61 -4.65 -3.08 -0.14
C PHE A 61 -3.45 -2.51 -0.92
N SER A 62 -2.67 -3.37 -1.58
CA SER A 62 -1.56 -2.95 -2.45
C SER A 62 -1.85 -3.10 -3.95
N ALA A 63 -2.90 -3.83 -4.34
CA ALA A 63 -3.32 -3.99 -5.73
C ALA A 63 -3.75 -2.67 -6.40
N ASN A 64 -4.02 -2.68 -7.71
CA ASN A 64 -4.70 -1.55 -8.36
C ASN A 64 -6.19 -1.50 -7.93
N ARG A 65 -6.88 -0.37 -8.16
CA ARG A 65 -8.28 -0.19 -7.72
C ARG A 65 -9.24 -1.22 -8.34
N ALA A 66 -9.10 -1.54 -9.62
CA ALA A 66 -10.00 -2.46 -10.32
C ALA A 66 -9.89 -3.91 -9.80
N THR A 67 -8.68 -4.40 -9.60
CA THR A 67 -8.44 -5.73 -9.03
C THR A 67 -8.92 -5.80 -7.58
N ALA A 68 -8.68 -4.74 -6.79
CA ALA A 68 -9.14 -4.67 -5.41
C ALA A 68 -10.68 -4.74 -5.32
N THR A 69 -11.39 -3.94 -6.11
CA THR A 69 -12.87 -3.92 -6.10
C THR A 69 -13.48 -5.21 -6.61
N GLN A 70 -12.87 -5.87 -7.60
CA GLN A 70 -13.33 -7.16 -8.11
C GLN A 70 -13.34 -8.27 -7.03
N HIS A 71 -12.41 -8.23 -6.08
CA HIS A 71 -12.22 -9.27 -5.08
C HIS A 71 -12.72 -8.90 -3.68
N ALA A 72 -12.95 -7.62 -3.42
CA ALA A 72 -13.49 -7.11 -2.17
C ALA A 72 -14.90 -7.65 -1.87
N SER A 73 -15.19 -7.83 -0.60
CA SER A 73 -16.56 -8.04 -0.11
C SER A 73 -17.38 -6.74 -0.21
N ALA A 74 -18.71 -6.85 -0.06
CA ALA A 74 -19.56 -5.68 0.01
C ALA A 74 -19.23 -4.78 1.22
N GLU A 75 -18.94 -5.38 2.38
CA GLU A 75 -18.55 -4.67 3.61
C GLU A 75 -17.23 -3.89 3.40
N LEU A 76 -16.26 -4.48 2.71
CA LEU A 76 -15.00 -3.79 2.41
C LEU A 76 -15.18 -2.66 1.39
N LEU A 77 -16.05 -2.83 0.39
CA LEU A 77 -16.38 -1.77 -0.56
C LEU A 77 -17.06 -0.57 0.15
N GLU A 78 -17.96 -0.84 1.09
CA GLU A 78 -18.57 0.19 1.94
C GLU A 78 -17.53 0.88 2.83
N PHE A 79 -16.66 0.11 3.48
CA PHE A 79 -15.55 0.67 4.26
C PHE A 79 -14.68 1.62 3.42
N TRP A 80 -14.29 1.23 2.21
CA TRP A 80 -13.48 2.09 1.33
C TRP A 80 -14.21 3.32 0.79
N ALA A 81 -15.54 3.32 0.78
CA ALA A 81 -16.31 4.52 0.43
C ALA A 81 -16.15 5.62 1.50
N HIS A 82 -15.98 5.23 2.76
CA HIS A 82 -15.83 6.15 3.90
C HIS A 82 -14.36 6.35 4.32
N HIS A 83 -13.51 5.36 4.06
CA HIS A 83 -12.09 5.35 4.38
C HIS A 83 -11.31 5.00 3.12
N PRO A 84 -11.09 5.96 2.21
CA PRO A 84 -10.41 5.70 0.96
C PRO A 84 -8.98 5.22 1.20
N ARG A 85 -8.63 4.11 0.54
CA ARG A 85 -7.25 3.66 0.42
C ARG A 85 -6.49 4.53 -0.60
N PRO A 86 -5.29 5.03 -0.28
CA PRO A 86 -4.38 5.60 -1.27
C PRO A 86 -3.69 4.47 -2.07
N THR A 87 -3.51 4.70 -3.36
CA THR A 87 -2.54 3.96 -4.18
C THR A 87 -1.12 4.43 -3.85
N LEU A 88 -0.10 3.66 -4.23
CA LEU A 88 1.29 4.09 -4.02
C LEU A 88 1.58 5.44 -4.67
N ALA A 89 1.03 5.70 -5.87
CA ALA A 89 1.23 6.95 -6.58
C ALA A 89 0.59 8.15 -5.86
N GLU A 90 -0.66 8.00 -5.42
CA GLU A 90 -1.35 9.04 -4.63
C GLU A 90 -0.65 9.27 -3.28
N PHE A 91 -0.16 8.20 -2.65
CA PHE A 91 0.60 8.31 -1.41
C PHE A 91 1.94 9.02 -1.62
N GLU A 92 2.68 8.69 -2.68
CA GLU A 92 3.96 9.29 -3.00
C GLU A 92 3.83 10.80 -3.25
N GLU A 93 2.80 11.22 -3.99
CA GLU A 93 2.49 12.64 -4.22
C GLU A 93 2.19 13.37 -2.89
N ALA A 94 1.27 12.84 -2.10
CA ALA A 94 0.92 13.42 -0.81
C ALA A 94 2.08 13.40 0.21
N TRP A 95 2.94 12.37 0.18
CA TRP A 95 4.15 12.30 1.01
C TRP A 95 5.16 13.36 0.60
N PHE A 96 5.34 13.56 -0.71
CA PHE A 96 6.21 14.61 -1.24
C PHE A 96 5.71 16.02 -0.90
N GLU A 97 4.39 16.22 -0.84
CA GLU A 97 3.76 17.46 -0.39
C GLU A 97 3.81 17.66 1.14
N GLY A 98 4.31 16.68 1.90
CA GLY A 98 4.42 16.75 3.36
C GLY A 98 3.11 16.49 4.11
N GLN A 99 2.12 15.88 3.45
CA GLN A 99 0.84 15.51 4.09
C GLN A 99 0.99 14.30 5.03
N TYR A 100 2.05 13.51 4.83
CA TYR A 100 2.47 12.47 5.76
C TYR A 100 3.67 12.99 6.55
N GLY A 101 3.56 12.95 7.87
CA GLY A 101 4.63 13.42 8.75
C GLY A 101 5.83 12.50 8.64
N ALA A 102 6.89 13.00 8.00
CA ALA A 102 8.24 12.53 8.28
C ALA A 102 8.48 12.72 9.79
N ALA A 103 8.47 11.62 10.54
CA ALA A 103 8.91 11.61 11.93
C ALA A 103 10.39 11.96 12.02
#